data_AF-A0A0A8JLP5-F1
#
_entry.id   AF-A0A0A8JLP5-F1
#
_cell.length_a   1.000
_cell.length_b   1.000
_cell.length_c   1.000
_cell.angle_alpha   90.00
_cell.angle_beta   90.00
_cell.angle_gamma   90.00
#
_symmetry.space_group_name_H-M   'P 1'
#
loop_
_entity.id
_entity.type
_entity.pdbx_description
1 polymer ?
#
loop_
_entity_poly.entity_id
_entity_poly.type
_entity_poly.pdbx_seq_one_letter_code
_entity_poly.pdbx_strand_id
1 'polypeptide(L)'
;MFIRPCEGRITSYFSSARLDPVNKKTIRPHYGVDYGNSPSNNNIVAAAAGKVRIASRSNSGYGNYVIITHANGWETVYAHLASIAVRPGQTVGQGQKIGVKGTTGNSTGVHLHFEVHAGRWDANYSKVRNPLHYLIDPEVKRLQQLLVNAGQKIAIDGKFGPATEAAVKDFQKSSGLVVDGSAGPATIAALEKKKEVAAVSTLNHTPSPSHKTGWEWAEKQGYMNGKWPKEPLTREQFASVLMKVVADMNKR
;
A
#
# COMPACT_ATOMS: atom_id res chain seq x y z
N MET A 1 -20.74 0.22 -3.64
CA MET A 1 -19.26 0.22 -3.65
C MET A 1 -18.78 -0.16 -2.26
N PHE A 2 -17.76 -1.00 -2.14
CA PHE A 2 -17.25 -1.44 -0.83
C PHE A 2 -16.25 -0.42 -0.27
N ILE A 3 -16.23 -0.27 1.05
CA ILE A 3 -15.15 0.41 1.77
C ILE A 3 -14.14 -0.62 2.25
N ARG A 4 -12.93 -0.13 2.53
CA ARG A 4 -11.90 -0.91 3.19
C ARG A 4 -12.38 -1.39 4.58
N PRO A 5 -12.23 -2.68 4.93
CA PRO A 5 -12.87 -3.27 6.11
C PRO A 5 -12.10 -3.09 7.43
N CYS A 6 -10.83 -2.68 7.39
CA CYS A 6 -10.03 -2.44 8.59
C CYS A 6 -8.77 -1.61 8.30
N GLU A 7 -8.16 -1.06 9.35
CA GLU A 7 -6.81 -0.49 9.28
C GLU A 7 -5.74 -1.59 9.17
N GLY A 8 -4.51 -1.20 8.81
CA GLY A 8 -3.36 -2.10 8.65
C GLY A 8 -2.75 -1.99 7.26
N ARG A 9 -1.59 -2.60 7.02
CA ARG A 9 -1.02 -2.68 5.66
C ARG A 9 -1.58 -3.91 4.94
N ILE A 10 -1.64 -3.85 3.62
CA ILE A 10 -1.87 -5.06 2.81
C ILE A 10 -0.61 -5.93 2.95
N THR A 11 -0.75 -7.12 3.51
CA THR A 11 0.35 -8.07 3.71
C THR A 11 0.37 -9.15 2.63
N SER A 12 -0.79 -9.44 2.03
CA SER A 12 -0.93 -10.37 0.92
C SER A 12 -2.03 -9.90 -0.03
N TYR A 13 -1.75 -9.95 -1.33
CA TYR A 13 -2.71 -9.57 -2.38
C TYR A 13 -3.50 -10.80 -2.85
N PHE A 14 -4.63 -10.55 -3.50
CA PHE A 14 -5.34 -11.59 -4.23
C PHE A 14 -4.46 -12.16 -5.34
N SER A 15 -4.48 -13.49 -5.49
CA SER A 15 -3.85 -14.13 -6.64
C SER A 15 -4.55 -15.44 -6.98
N SER A 16 -5.09 -15.53 -8.19
CA SER A 16 -5.67 -16.77 -8.72
C SER A 16 -4.62 -17.79 -9.18
N ALA A 17 -3.34 -17.38 -9.24
CA ALA A 17 -2.27 -18.17 -9.85
C ALA A 17 -0.89 -17.98 -9.15
N ARG A 18 -0.87 -17.83 -7.83
CA ARG A 18 0.38 -17.70 -7.07
C ARG A 18 1.12 -19.04 -7.04
N LEU A 19 2.35 -19.07 -7.55
CA LEU A 19 3.31 -20.17 -7.33
C LEU A 19 3.60 -20.30 -5.82
N ASP A 20 3.58 -21.53 -5.32
CA ASP A 20 3.88 -21.83 -3.92
C ASP A 20 5.25 -21.25 -3.55
N PRO A 21 5.34 -20.38 -2.54
CA PRO A 21 6.57 -19.65 -2.22
C PRO A 21 7.68 -20.54 -1.66
N VAL A 22 7.34 -21.75 -1.18
CA VAL A 22 8.28 -22.70 -0.56
C VAL A 22 8.76 -23.71 -1.60
N ASN A 23 7.84 -24.31 -2.35
CA ASN A 23 8.16 -25.45 -3.22
C ASN A 23 8.16 -25.10 -4.70
N LYS A 24 7.66 -23.91 -5.11
CA LYS A 24 7.59 -23.39 -6.49
C LYS A 24 7.06 -24.37 -7.56
N LYS A 25 6.38 -25.46 -7.15
CA LYS A 25 5.89 -26.54 -8.00
C LYS A 25 4.36 -26.61 -8.08
N THR A 26 3.67 -25.93 -7.19
CA THR A 26 2.21 -25.91 -7.13
C THR A 26 1.70 -24.49 -7.16
N ILE A 27 0.49 -24.29 -7.68
CA ILE A 27 -0.23 -23.03 -7.56
C ILE A 27 -1.01 -23.08 -6.24
N ARG A 28 -0.80 -22.11 -5.35
CA ARG A 28 -1.60 -21.90 -4.13
C ARG A 28 -2.30 -20.56 -4.25
N PRO A 29 -3.54 -20.53 -4.80
CA PRO A 29 -4.30 -19.31 -4.92
C PRO A 29 -4.53 -18.66 -3.56
N HIS A 30 -4.52 -17.34 -3.56
CA HIS A 30 -4.95 -16.53 -2.44
C HIS A 30 -6.23 -15.80 -2.85
N TYR A 31 -7.38 -16.31 -2.39
CA TYR A 31 -8.70 -15.87 -2.83
C TYR A 31 -9.22 -14.62 -2.10
N GLY A 32 -8.36 -13.96 -1.34
CA GLY A 32 -8.67 -12.75 -0.62
C GLY A 32 -7.52 -11.74 -0.64
N VAL A 33 -7.65 -10.74 0.21
CA VAL A 33 -6.60 -9.77 0.52
C VAL A 33 -6.38 -9.81 2.02
N ASP A 34 -5.12 -9.89 2.43
CA ASP A 34 -4.76 -9.89 3.84
C ASP A 34 -4.38 -8.49 4.29
N TYR A 35 -5.02 -8.07 5.37
CA TYR A 35 -4.70 -6.84 6.06
C TYR A 35 -4.07 -7.15 7.42
N GLY A 36 -2.78 -6.87 7.55
CA GLY A 36 -2.01 -7.17 8.76
C GLY A 36 -2.45 -6.37 9.98
N ASN A 37 -1.85 -6.68 11.13
CA ASN A 37 -2.05 -5.97 12.39
C ASN A 37 -1.94 -4.44 12.24
N SER A 38 -2.79 -3.69 12.94
CA SER A 38 -2.68 -2.23 13.07
C SER A 38 -2.27 -1.89 14.50
N PRO A 39 -1.28 -0.98 14.70
CA PRO A 39 -0.89 -0.57 16.05
C PRO A 39 -1.98 0.24 16.76
N SER A 40 -2.88 0.89 16.02
CA SER A 40 -3.92 1.77 16.54
C SER A 40 -5.25 1.06 16.75
N ASN A 41 -5.68 0.24 15.79
CA ASN A 41 -7.06 -0.25 15.75
C ASN A 41 -7.20 -1.52 14.91
N ASN A 42 -7.61 -2.59 15.57
CA ASN A 42 -7.85 -3.89 14.95
C ASN A 42 -9.33 -4.21 14.73
N ASN A 43 -10.22 -3.23 14.87
CA ASN A 43 -11.63 -3.42 14.56
C ASN A 43 -11.82 -3.75 13.07
N ILE A 44 -12.76 -4.65 12.81
CA ILE A 44 -13.22 -5.00 11.47
C ILE A 44 -14.62 -4.42 11.32
N VAL A 45 -14.88 -3.78 10.18
CA VAL A 45 -16.16 -3.19 9.83
C VAL A 45 -16.77 -3.85 8.60
N ALA A 46 -18.10 -3.80 8.49
CA ALA A 46 -18.81 -4.23 7.30
C ALA A 46 -18.44 -3.34 6.11
N ALA A 47 -17.94 -3.96 5.04
CA ALA A 47 -17.46 -3.28 3.85
C ALA A 47 -18.61 -2.62 3.05
N ALA A 48 -19.84 -3.11 3.21
CA ALA A 48 -21.07 -2.47 2.76
C ALA A 48 -22.22 -2.90 3.66
N ALA A 49 -23.34 -2.18 3.59
CA ALA A 49 -24.56 -2.56 4.28
C ALA A 49 -25.06 -3.91 3.76
N GLY A 50 -25.66 -4.72 4.63
CA GLY A 50 -26.15 -6.04 4.27
C GLY A 50 -26.71 -6.82 5.45
N LYS A 51 -26.95 -8.10 5.22
CA LYS A 51 -27.44 -9.05 6.21
C LYS A 51 -26.37 -10.10 6.50
N VAL A 52 -26.03 -10.28 7.77
CA VAL A 52 -25.09 -11.32 8.21
C VAL A 52 -25.69 -12.68 7.89
N ARG A 53 -25.08 -13.42 6.98
CA ARG A 53 -25.51 -14.78 6.61
C ARG A 53 -24.86 -15.82 7.51
N ILE A 54 -23.56 -15.68 7.74
CA ILE A 54 -22.79 -16.56 8.62
C ILE A 54 -22.04 -15.71 9.64
N ALA A 55 -22.03 -16.17 10.88
CA ALA A 55 -21.11 -15.75 11.91
C ALA A 55 -20.73 -17.01 12.69
N SER A 56 -19.57 -17.58 12.37
CA SER A 56 -19.18 -18.92 12.83
C SER A 56 -17.84 -18.90 13.52
N ARG A 57 -17.65 -19.83 14.46
CA ARG A 57 -16.41 -20.03 15.19
C ARG A 57 -15.80 -21.37 14.81
N SER A 58 -14.52 -21.39 14.48
CA SER A 58 -13.77 -22.60 14.14
C SER A 58 -12.31 -22.43 14.55
N ASN A 59 -11.62 -23.54 14.79
CA ASN A 59 -10.17 -23.59 15.00
C ASN A 59 -9.41 -24.04 13.75
N SER A 60 -10.10 -24.23 12.61
CA SER A 60 -9.50 -24.62 11.33
C SER A 60 -10.01 -23.74 10.18
N GLY A 61 -9.31 -23.79 9.04
CA GLY A 61 -9.71 -23.03 7.84
C GLY A 61 -9.76 -21.52 8.13
N TYR A 62 -10.91 -20.89 7.88
CA TYR A 62 -11.12 -19.46 8.16
C TYR A 62 -11.11 -19.06 9.64
N GLY A 63 -11.08 -20.03 10.57
CA GLY A 63 -11.16 -19.73 11.99
C GLY A 63 -12.53 -19.16 12.37
N ASN A 64 -12.54 -18.08 13.15
CA ASN A 64 -13.76 -17.30 13.34
C ASN A 64 -13.98 -16.41 12.11
N TYR A 65 -15.18 -16.47 11.54
CA TYR A 65 -15.48 -15.71 10.33
C TYR A 65 -16.92 -15.23 10.25
N VAL A 66 -17.11 -14.17 9.48
CA VAL A 66 -18.40 -13.56 9.18
C VAL A 66 -18.56 -13.53 7.66
N ILE A 67 -19.76 -13.86 7.17
CA ILE A 67 -20.16 -13.64 5.77
C ILE A 67 -21.38 -12.72 5.76
N ILE A 68 -21.32 -11.65 4.99
CA ILE A 68 -22.41 -10.68 4.82
C ILE A 68 -22.93 -10.77 3.38
N THR A 69 -24.24 -10.95 3.22
CA THR A 69 -24.92 -10.83 1.92
C THR A 69 -25.39 -9.39 1.73
N HIS A 70 -25.08 -8.80 0.58
CA HIS A 70 -25.41 -7.43 0.22
C HIS A 70 -26.63 -7.35 -0.70
N ALA A 71 -27.19 -6.14 -0.86
CA ALA A 71 -28.43 -5.92 -1.64
C ALA A 71 -28.34 -6.38 -3.10
N ASN A 72 -27.14 -6.34 -3.70
CA ASN A 72 -26.89 -6.82 -5.07
C ASN A 72 -26.63 -8.34 -5.16
N GLY A 73 -26.83 -9.10 -4.06
CA GLY A 73 -26.60 -10.54 -3.99
C GLY A 73 -25.13 -10.95 -3.85
N TRP A 74 -24.21 -10.00 -3.77
CA TRP A 74 -22.78 -10.27 -3.54
C TRP A 74 -22.53 -10.59 -2.06
N GLU A 75 -21.45 -11.31 -1.80
CA GLU A 75 -21.02 -11.61 -0.44
C GLU A 75 -19.61 -11.12 -0.16
N THR A 76 -19.38 -10.71 1.09
CA THR A 76 -18.05 -10.48 1.63
C THR A 76 -17.76 -11.46 2.75
N VAL A 77 -16.51 -11.91 2.83
CA VAL A 77 -16.01 -12.82 3.86
C VAL A 77 -14.96 -12.11 4.70
N TYR A 78 -15.05 -12.26 6.02
CA TYR A 78 -14.12 -11.71 6.99
C TYR A 78 -13.64 -12.87 7.85
N ALA A 79 -12.37 -13.26 7.75
CA ALA A 79 -11.83 -14.45 8.41
C ALA A 79 -10.67 -14.14 9.38
N HIS A 80 -10.31 -15.15 10.16
CA HIS A 80 -9.28 -15.14 11.21
C HIS A 80 -9.60 -14.21 12.39
N LEU A 81 -10.88 -13.92 12.65
CA LEU A 81 -11.30 -12.99 13.71
C LEU A 81 -10.87 -13.49 15.10
N ALA A 82 -10.46 -12.56 15.97
CA ALA A 82 -10.31 -12.84 17.41
C ALA A 82 -11.69 -12.90 18.09
N SER A 83 -12.58 -11.99 17.71
CA SER A 83 -13.95 -11.91 18.21
C SER A 83 -14.93 -11.49 17.13
N ILE A 84 -16.16 -11.96 17.27
CA ILE A 84 -17.30 -11.66 16.40
C ILE A 84 -18.28 -10.80 17.20
N ALA A 85 -18.71 -9.67 16.63
CA ALA A 85 -19.62 -8.70 17.27
C ALA A 85 -21.05 -8.74 16.68
N VAL A 86 -21.33 -9.70 15.81
CA VAL A 86 -22.61 -9.82 15.09
C VAL A 86 -23.11 -11.26 15.09
N ARG A 87 -24.38 -11.47 14.75
CA ARG A 87 -25.02 -12.80 14.67
C ARG A 87 -25.72 -13.04 13.34
N PRO A 88 -25.92 -14.31 12.92
CA PRO A 88 -26.67 -14.61 11.71
C PRO A 88 -28.07 -13.96 11.72
N GLY A 89 -28.49 -13.46 10.56
CA GLY A 89 -29.74 -12.73 10.37
C GLY A 89 -29.68 -11.24 10.70
N GLN A 90 -28.63 -10.76 11.38
CA GLN A 90 -28.49 -9.35 11.75
C GLN A 90 -28.26 -8.46 10.51
N THR A 91 -29.00 -7.37 10.41
CA THR A 91 -28.71 -6.30 9.44
C THR A 91 -27.58 -5.42 9.98
N VAL A 92 -26.63 -5.07 9.12
CA VAL A 92 -25.51 -4.19 9.44
C VAL A 92 -25.40 -3.07 8.42
N GLY A 93 -25.02 -1.87 8.88
CA GLY A 93 -24.67 -0.74 8.02
C GLY A 93 -23.24 -0.84 7.49
N GLN A 94 -22.94 -0.15 6.39
CA GLN A 94 -21.56 0.03 5.93
C GLN A 94 -20.75 0.76 7.01
N GLY A 95 -19.55 0.28 7.33
CA GLY A 95 -18.70 0.84 8.39
C GLY A 95 -19.08 0.40 9.80
N GLN A 96 -20.15 -0.36 9.99
CA GLN A 96 -20.50 -0.91 11.30
C GLN A 96 -19.47 -1.95 11.74
N LYS A 97 -19.00 -1.87 13.00
CA LYS A 97 -18.11 -2.86 13.59
C LYS A 97 -18.77 -4.24 13.62
N ILE A 98 -18.07 -5.25 13.09
CA ILE A 98 -18.51 -6.65 13.03
C ILE A 98 -17.59 -7.62 13.76
N GLY A 99 -16.39 -7.19 14.14
CA GLY A 99 -15.44 -8.03 14.86
C GLY A 99 -14.11 -7.35 15.12
N VAL A 100 -13.12 -8.15 15.52
CA VAL A 100 -11.74 -7.72 15.76
C VAL A 100 -10.80 -8.70 15.06
N LYS A 101 -9.76 -8.19 14.40
CA LYS A 101 -8.70 -9.01 13.78
C LYS A 101 -8.06 -9.94 14.80
N GLY A 102 -7.70 -11.13 14.35
CA GLY A 102 -7.07 -12.14 15.18
C GLY A 102 -6.18 -13.05 14.37
N THR A 103 -5.96 -14.25 14.90
CA THR A 103 -5.15 -15.29 14.25
C THR A 103 -5.77 -16.67 14.44
N THR A 104 -7.10 -16.75 14.40
CA THR A 104 -7.82 -18.03 14.56
C THR A 104 -7.84 -18.83 13.26
N GLY A 105 -7.96 -20.16 13.36
CA GLY A 105 -7.90 -21.04 12.19
C GLY A 105 -6.50 -21.14 11.60
N ASN A 106 -6.42 -21.25 10.28
CA ASN A 106 -5.16 -21.41 9.55
C ASN A 106 -4.52 -20.03 9.30
N SER A 107 -3.90 -19.46 10.34
CA SER A 107 -3.28 -18.14 10.31
C SER A 107 -1.90 -18.16 10.96
N THR A 108 -0.93 -17.45 10.38
CA THR A 108 0.46 -17.36 10.90
C THR A 108 0.72 -16.13 11.76
N GLY A 109 -0.24 -15.21 11.87
CA GLY A 109 -0.14 -14.00 12.67
C GLY A 109 -1.40 -13.15 12.62
N VAL A 110 -1.48 -12.08 13.42
CA VAL A 110 -2.70 -11.26 13.48
C VAL A 110 -2.96 -10.53 12.16
N HIS A 111 -4.05 -10.90 11.47
CA HIS A 111 -4.51 -10.28 10.24
C HIS A 111 -6.03 -10.46 10.02
N LEU A 112 -6.57 -9.74 9.04
CA LEU A 112 -7.87 -10.03 8.43
C LEU A 112 -7.62 -10.62 7.05
N HIS A 113 -8.17 -11.81 6.79
CA HIS A 113 -8.36 -12.30 5.42
C HIS A 113 -9.74 -11.84 4.93
N PHE A 114 -9.75 -11.04 3.85
CA PHE A 114 -10.95 -10.42 3.30
C PHE A 114 -11.23 -10.90 1.87
N GLU A 115 -12.44 -11.36 1.61
CA GLU A 115 -12.85 -11.80 0.27
C GLU A 115 -14.10 -11.08 -0.23
N VAL A 116 -14.23 -11.01 -1.56
CA VAL A 116 -15.41 -10.50 -2.27
C VAL A 116 -15.88 -11.56 -3.26
N HIS A 117 -17.17 -11.86 -3.25
CA HIS A 117 -17.81 -12.84 -4.12
C HIS A 117 -18.95 -12.19 -4.90
N ALA A 118 -18.96 -12.39 -6.22
CA ALA A 118 -20.01 -11.91 -7.13
C ALA A 118 -21.25 -12.84 -7.12
N GLY A 119 -21.71 -13.16 -5.92
CA GLY A 119 -22.73 -14.15 -5.61
C GLY A 119 -22.48 -14.75 -4.23
N ARG A 120 -23.22 -15.82 -3.90
CA ARG A 120 -22.98 -16.56 -2.66
C ARG A 120 -21.57 -17.18 -2.64
N TRP A 121 -20.91 -17.05 -1.50
CA TRP A 121 -19.70 -17.79 -1.20
C TRP A 121 -19.97 -19.30 -1.29
N ASP A 122 -19.07 -20.00 -1.97
CA ASP A 122 -19.07 -21.45 -2.13
C ASP A 122 -17.66 -21.99 -1.91
N ALA A 123 -17.55 -23.25 -1.46
CA ALA A 123 -16.27 -23.86 -1.12
C ALA A 123 -15.33 -24.09 -2.32
N ASN A 124 -15.85 -23.98 -3.55
CA ASN A 124 -15.06 -24.06 -4.78
C ASN A 124 -14.59 -22.67 -5.26
N TYR A 125 -14.91 -21.61 -4.52
CA TYR A 125 -14.54 -20.23 -4.85
C TYR A 125 -15.01 -19.78 -6.25
N SER A 126 -16.10 -20.35 -6.75
CA SER A 126 -16.53 -20.15 -8.14
C SER A 126 -16.92 -18.69 -8.46
N LYS A 127 -17.26 -17.92 -7.43
CA LYS A 127 -17.70 -16.52 -7.53
C LYS A 127 -16.69 -15.52 -6.99
N VAL A 128 -15.50 -15.94 -6.58
CA VAL A 128 -14.54 -15.03 -5.96
C VAL A 128 -14.03 -13.99 -6.95
N ARG A 129 -13.73 -12.79 -6.43
CA ARG A 129 -13.19 -11.67 -7.18
C ARG A 129 -12.06 -11.04 -6.38
N ASN A 130 -11.09 -10.44 -7.07
CA ASN A 130 -10.08 -9.62 -6.42
C ASN A 130 -10.77 -8.46 -5.66
N PRO A 131 -10.71 -8.42 -4.31
CA PRO A 131 -11.39 -7.39 -3.53
C PRO A 131 -10.99 -5.97 -3.90
N LEU A 132 -9.70 -5.76 -4.24
CA LEU A 132 -9.16 -4.42 -4.53
C LEU A 132 -9.71 -3.79 -5.82
N HIS A 133 -10.40 -4.56 -6.67
CA HIS A 133 -11.09 -4.01 -7.84
C HIS A 133 -12.42 -3.31 -7.47
N TYR A 134 -12.98 -3.61 -6.29
CA TYR A 134 -14.33 -3.20 -5.88
C TYR A 134 -14.37 -2.31 -4.63
N LEU A 135 -13.21 -1.98 -4.08
CA LEU A 135 -13.04 -1.06 -2.95
C LEU A 135 -12.05 0.05 -3.30
N ILE A 136 -12.24 1.21 -2.68
CA ILE A 136 -11.26 2.31 -2.72
C ILE A 136 -10.32 2.14 -1.52
N ASP A 137 -9.04 1.96 -1.78
CA ASP A 137 -8.02 1.74 -0.76
C ASP A 137 -6.96 2.87 -0.75
N PRO A 138 -6.68 3.50 0.40
CA PRO A 138 -5.58 4.45 0.52
C PRO A 138 -4.20 3.87 0.16
N GLU A 139 -3.94 2.59 0.45
CA GLU A 139 -2.68 1.94 0.09
C GLU A 139 -2.57 1.73 -1.42
N VAL A 140 -3.70 1.54 -2.12
CA VAL A 140 -3.71 1.49 -3.58
C VAL A 140 -3.45 2.87 -4.18
N LYS A 141 -3.98 3.95 -3.60
CA LYS A 141 -3.61 5.31 -4.03
C LYS A 141 -2.11 5.57 -3.88
N ARG A 142 -1.53 5.16 -2.74
CA ARG A 142 -0.09 5.25 -2.50
C ARG A 142 0.69 4.46 -3.55
N LEU A 143 0.27 3.22 -3.84
CA LEU A 143 0.89 2.40 -4.89
C LEU A 143 0.80 3.08 -6.26
N GLN A 144 -0.37 3.57 -6.65
CA GLN A 144 -0.56 4.25 -7.93
C GLN A 144 0.34 5.48 -8.03
N GLN A 145 0.49 6.26 -6.94
CA GLN A 145 1.45 7.36 -6.90
C GLN A 145 2.89 6.90 -7.10
N LEU A 146 3.31 5.79 -6.47
CA LEU A 146 4.63 5.22 -6.66
C LEU A 146 4.86 4.75 -8.10
N LEU A 147 3.85 4.12 -8.72
CA LEU A 147 3.90 3.68 -10.12
C LEU A 147 4.01 4.88 -11.07
N VAL A 148 3.23 5.94 -10.85
CA VAL A 148 3.31 7.18 -11.62
C VAL A 148 4.70 7.81 -11.50
N ASN A 149 5.25 7.87 -10.29
CA ASN A 149 6.62 8.36 -10.07
C ASN A 149 7.68 7.48 -10.74
N ALA A 150 7.41 6.18 -10.90
CA ALA A 150 8.24 5.24 -11.64
C ALA A 150 8.02 5.28 -13.17
N GLY A 151 7.22 6.22 -13.67
CA GLY A 151 6.98 6.49 -15.09
C GLY A 151 5.72 5.84 -15.68
N GLN A 152 4.90 5.17 -14.88
CA GLN A 152 3.65 4.56 -15.34
C GLN A 152 2.58 5.64 -15.60
N LYS A 153 1.78 5.46 -16.66
CA LYS A 153 0.72 6.41 -17.04
C LYS A 153 -0.65 5.86 -16.65
N ILE A 154 -0.97 5.92 -15.36
CA ILE A 154 -2.24 5.44 -14.80
C ILE A 154 -2.93 6.53 -13.95
N ALA A 155 -4.25 6.40 -13.79
CA ALA A 155 -5.00 7.25 -12.87
C ALA A 155 -4.74 6.86 -11.40
N ILE A 156 -4.81 7.85 -10.50
CA ILE A 156 -4.71 7.66 -9.04
C ILE A 156 -6.13 7.70 -8.45
N ASP A 157 -6.88 6.62 -8.63
CA ASP A 157 -8.28 6.51 -8.20
C ASP A 157 -8.47 5.68 -6.92
N GLY A 158 -7.42 4.99 -6.46
CA GLY A 158 -7.43 4.11 -5.29
C GLY A 158 -8.06 2.74 -5.54
N LYS A 159 -8.32 2.38 -6.80
CA LYS A 159 -8.84 1.07 -7.20
C LYS A 159 -7.74 0.27 -7.86
N PHE A 160 -7.52 -0.97 -7.42
CA PHE A 160 -6.53 -1.84 -8.05
C PHE A 160 -7.17 -2.47 -9.29
N GLY A 161 -7.59 -1.65 -10.25
CA GLY A 161 -8.23 -2.13 -11.48
C GLY A 161 -7.22 -2.71 -12.48
N PRO A 162 -7.70 -3.16 -13.66
CA PRO A 162 -6.85 -3.74 -14.70
C PRO A 162 -5.65 -2.84 -15.10
N ALA A 163 -5.84 -1.52 -15.12
CA ALA A 163 -4.75 -0.58 -15.42
C ALA A 163 -3.66 -0.56 -14.34
N THR A 164 -4.04 -0.61 -13.06
CA THR A 164 -3.06 -0.68 -11.95
C THR A 164 -2.36 -2.03 -11.94
N GLU A 165 -3.09 -3.13 -12.15
CA GLU A 165 -2.49 -4.47 -12.25
C GLU A 165 -1.49 -4.56 -13.41
N ALA A 166 -1.84 -4.03 -14.59
CA ALA A 166 -0.94 -3.97 -15.75
C ALA A 166 0.33 -3.15 -15.42
N ALA A 167 0.17 -1.96 -14.84
CA ALA A 167 1.30 -1.12 -14.45
C ALA A 167 2.22 -1.79 -13.41
N VAL A 168 1.66 -2.58 -12.48
CA VAL A 168 2.45 -3.39 -11.54
C VAL A 168 3.24 -4.47 -12.29
N LYS A 169 2.61 -5.21 -13.21
CA LYS A 169 3.28 -6.24 -14.00
C LYS A 169 4.40 -5.66 -14.87
N ASP A 170 4.15 -4.52 -15.51
CA ASP A 170 5.13 -3.81 -16.31
C ASP A 170 6.32 -3.35 -15.47
N PHE A 171 6.04 -2.79 -14.30
CA PHE A 171 7.10 -2.40 -13.35
C PHE A 171 7.92 -3.61 -12.88
N GLN A 172 7.26 -4.70 -12.49
CA GLN A 172 7.90 -5.94 -12.05
C GLN A 172 8.82 -6.49 -13.14
N LYS A 173 8.32 -6.58 -14.39
CA LYS A 173 9.09 -7.02 -15.55
C LYS A 173 10.32 -6.14 -15.79
N SER A 174 10.15 -4.82 -15.75
CA SER A 174 11.25 -3.87 -15.96
C SER A 174 12.29 -3.88 -14.82
N SER A 175 11.91 -4.36 -13.64
CA SER A 175 12.75 -4.36 -12.44
C SER A 175 13.30 -5.74 -12.08
N GLY A 176 13.12 -6.74 -12.96
CA GLY A 176 13.59 -8.12 -12.75
C GLY A 176 12.92 -8.84 -11.58
N LEU A 177 11.71 -8.43 -11.20
CA LEU A 177 10.92 -9.06 -10.14
C LEU A 177 10.03 -10.16 -10.70
N VAL A 178 9.49 -10.99 -9.79
CA VAL A 178 8.43 -11.95 -10.15
C VAL A 178 7.22 -11.16 -10.67
N VAL A 179 6.75 -11.51 -11.87
CA VAL A 179 5.62 -10.84 -12.53
C VAL A 179 4.32 -11.52 -12.12
N ASP A 180 3.83 -11.20 -10.94
CA ASP A 180 2.59 -11.75 -10.37
C ASP A 180 1.43 -10.75 -10.35
N GLY A 181 1.67 -9.49 -10.76
CA GLY A 181 0.69 -8.42 -10.73
C GLY A 181 0.27 -8.00 -9.32
N SER A 182 0.98 -8.45 -8.30
CA SER A 182 0.75 -8.12 -6.90
C SER A 182 1.82 -7.15 -6.40
N ALA A 183 1.41 -6.04 -5.78
CA ALA A 183 2.34 -5.08 -5.20
C ALA A 183 2.82 -5.52 -3.80
N GLY A 184 3.39 -6.72 -3.71
CA GLY A 184 3.95 -7.26 -2.47
C GLY A 184 5.21 -6.52 -1.99
N PRO A 185 5.81 -6.93 -0.86
CA PRO A 185 6.91 -6.20 -0.21
C PRO A 185 8.10 -5.90 -1.13
N ALA A 186 8.51 -6.86 -1.96
CA ALA A 186 9.61 -6.67 -2.92
C ALA A 186 9.27 -5.61 -3.99
N THR A 187 8.05 -5.65 -4.53
CA THR A 187 7.55 -4.66 -5.50
C THR A 187 7.52 -3.26 -4.90
N ILE A 188 6.98 -3.12 -3.68
CA ILE A 188 6.92 -1.84 -2.97
C ILE A 188 8.32 -1.30 -2.69
N ALA A 189 9.23 -2.12 -2.16
CA ALA A 189 10.59 -1.70 -1.88
C ALA A 189 11.32 -1.21 -3.13
N ALA A 190 11.16 -1.91 -4.27
CA ALA A 190 11.74 -1.49 -5.54
C ALA A 190 11.15 -0.16 -6.05
N LEU A 191 9.84 0.05 -5.90
CA LEU A 191 9.17 1.30 -6.25
C LEU A 191 9.64 2.47 -5.38
N GLU A 192 9.77 2.26 -4.08
CA GLU A 192 10.27 3.27 -3.14
C GLU A 192 11.71 3.65 -3.43
N LYS A 193 12.57 2.66 -3.71
CA LYS A 193 13.94 2.90 -4.16
C LYS A 193 13.98 3.71 -5.46
N LYS A 194 13.11 3.43 -6.43
CA LYS A 194 13.01 4.24 -7.66
C LYS A 194 12.56 5.67 -7.38
N LYS A 195 11.66 5.90 -6.43
CA LYS A 195 11.28 7.26 -6.00
C LYS A 195 12.48 8.00 -5.42
N GLU A 196 13.29 7.34 -4.58
CA GLU A 196 14.53 7.93 -4.05
C GLU A 196 15.52 8.26 -5.17
N VAL A 197 15.75 7.33 -6.09
CA VAL A 197 16.63 7.57 -7.25
C VAL A 197 16.09 8.70 -8.14
N ALA A 198 14.78 8.77 -8.36
CA ALA A 198 14.14 9.85 -9.11
C ALA A 198 14.32 11.20 -8.38
N ALA A 199 14.08 11.24 -7.07
CA ALA A 199 14.29 12.43 -6.24
C ALA A 199 15.75 12.89 -6.23
N VAL A 200 16.71 11.95 -6.18
CA VAL A 200 18.14 12.24 -6.27
C VAL A 200 18.53 12.67 -7.68
N SER A 201 17.92 12.12 -8.73
CA SER A 201 18.19 12.53 -10.13
C SER A 201 17.63 13.92 -10.45
N THR A 202 16.52 14.33 -9.82
CA THR A 202 16.00 15.70 -9.89
C THR A 202 16.84 16.70 -9.10
N LEU A 203 17.80 16.25 -8.29
CA LEU A 203 18.80 17.10 -7.65
C LEU A 203 20.03 17.36 -8.55
N ASN A 204 20.03 16.91 -9.81
CA ASN A 204 20.96 17.41 -10.82
C ASN A 204 20.60 18.86 -11.18
N HIS A 205 20.82 19.77 -10.23
CA HIS A 205 20.82 21.20 -10.47
C HIS A 205 22.01 21.52 -11.36
N THR A 206 21.75 21.80 -12.64
CA THR A 206 22.63 22.71 -13.37
C THR A 206 22.45 24.07 -12.70
N PRO A 207 23.47 24.64 -12.04
CA PRO A 207 23.30 25.92 -11.36
C PRO A 207 22.82 26.97 -12.36
N SER A 208 21.86 27.80 -11.99
CA SER A 208 21.54 28.99 -12.79
C SER A 208 22.80 29.86 -12.92
N PRO A 209 22.92 30.69 -13.96
CA PRO A 209 24.04 31.62 -14.10
C PRO A 209 24.26 32.48 -12.85
N SER A 210 23.19 32.88 -12.16
CA SER A 210 23.25 33.64 -10.91
C SER A 210 23.81 32.84 -9.72
N HIS A 211 23.54 31.54 -9.63
CA HIS A 211 24.16 30.67 -8.62
C HIS A 211 25.66 30.50 -8.85
N LYS A 212 26.10 30.42 -10.12
CA LYS A 212 27.52 30.38 -10.48
C LYS A 212 28.23 31.67 -10.03
N THR A 213 27.64 32.83 -10.30
CA THR A 213 28.20 34.13 -9.90
C THR A 213 28.31 34.27 -8.37
N GLY A 214 27.28 33.85 -7.62
CA GLY A 214 27.33 33.87 -6.16
C GLY A 214 28.41 32.95 -5.58
N TRP A 215 28.63 31.80 -6.21
CA TRP A 215 29.66 30.85 -5.82
C TRP A 215 31.08 31.37 -6.06
N GLU A 216 31.34 31.86 -7.27
CA GLU A 216 32.64 32.45 -7.65
C GLU A 216 32.99 33.66 -6.77
N TRP A 217 31.98 34.46 -6.40
CA TRP A 217 32.17 35.56 -5.45
C TRP A 217 32.57 35.06 -4.06
N ALA A 218 31.87 34.06 -3.51
CA ALA A 218 32.15 33.50 -2.18
C ALA A 218 33.51 32.78 -2.10
N GLU A 219 33.91 32.10 -3.17
CA GLU A 219 35.24 31.50 -3.33
C GLU A 219 36.34 32.56 -3.37
N LYS A 220 36.15 33.64 -4.13
CA LYS A 220 37.10 34.77 -4.20
C LYS A 220 37.28 35.47 -2.85
N GLN A 221 36.27 35.47 -1.98
CA GLN A 221 36.36 35.99 -0.61
C GLN A 221 36.94 34.98 0.40
N GLY A 222 37.24 33.74 -0.01
CA GLY A 222 37.80 32.71 0.87
C GLY A 222 36.78 32.05 1.80
N TYR A 223 35.48 32.24 1.58
CA TYR A 223 34.43 31.63 2.41
C TYR A 223 34.17 30.16 2.08
N MET A 224 34.71 29.67 0.97
CA MET A 224 34.55 28.31 0.49
C MET A 224 35.91 27.64 0.27
N ASN A 225 35.98 26.32 0.42
CA ASN A 225 37.20 25.53 0.29
C ASN A 225 37.56 25.18 -1.17
N GLY A 226 37.04 25.94 -2.14
CA GLY A 226 37.23 25.72 -3.58
C GLY A 226 36.62 24.44 -4.14
N LYS A 227 35.82 23.71 -3.36
CA LYS A 227 35.09 22.51 -3.83
C LYS A 227 33.59 22.74 -3.74
N TRP A 228 32.91 22.54 -4.86
CA TRP A 228 31.45 22.47 -4.89
C TRP A 228 30.98 21.33 -3.95
N PRO A 229 29.98 21.58 -3.08
CA PRO A 229 29.46 20.59 -2.18
C PRO A 229 28.82 19.50 -3.03
N LYS A 230 29.17 18.25 -2.71
CA LYS A 230 28.64 17.08 -3.41
C LYS A 230 27.16 16.86 -3.13
N GLU A 231 26.61 17.53 -2.11
CA GLU A 231 25.21 17.47 -1.72
C GLU A 231 24.63 18.90 -1.59
N PRO A 232 23.33 19.10 -1.84
CA PRO A 232 22.68 20.39 -1.61
C PRO A 232 22.88 20.85 -0.17
N LEU A 233 23.25 22.12 0.01
CA LEU A 233 23.28 22.71 1.34
C LEU A 233 21.85 22.74 1.91
N THR A 234 21.70 22.32 3.16
CA THR A 234 20.43 22.54 3.86
C THR A 234 20.18 24.05 4.04
N ARG A 235 18.93 24.44 4.31
CA ARG A 235 18.58 25.85 4.58
C ARG A 235 19.45 26.45 5.69
N GLU A 236 19.79 25.65 6.69
CA GLU A 236 20.58 26.03 7.86
C GLU A 236 22.07 26.20 7.50
N GLN A 237 22.60 25.34 6.64
CA GLN A 237 23.97 25.45 6.14
C GLN A 237 24.14 26.69 5.26
N PHE A 238 23.16 26.97 4.39
CA PHE A 238 23.16 28.18 3.56
C PHE A 238 22.99 29.46 4.39
N ALA A 239 22.10 29.45 5.39
CA ALA A 239 21.94 30.56 6.32
C ALA A 239 23.24 30.86 7.09
N SER A 240 24.01 29.83 7.47
CA SER A 240 25.29 30.00 8.15
C SER A 240 26.36 30.66 7.28
N VAL A 241 26.37 30.39 5.96
CA VAL A 241 27.24 31.06 4.99
C VAL A 241 26.84 32.53 4.85
N LEU A 242 25.54 32.82 4.69
CA LEU A 242 25.03 34.19 4.60
C LEU A 242 25.30 35.01 5.86
N MET A 243 25.15 34.43 7.04
CA MET A 243 25.42 35.11 8.31
C MET A 243 26.90 35.49 8.45
N LYS A 244 27.82 34.62 8.00
CA LYS A 244 29.26 34.94 7.96
C LYS A 244 29.57 36.08 7.00
N VAL A 245 28.95 36.07 5.82
CA VAL A 245 29.09 37.14 4.82
C VAL A 245 28.60 38.49 5.35
N VAL A 246 27.40 38.52 5.95
CA VAL A 246 26.81 39.76 6.51
C VAL A 246 27.65 40.27 7.69
N ALA A 247 28.13 39.37 8.56
CA ALA A 247 28.99 39.75 9.68
C ALA A 247 30.32 40.37 9.24
N ASP A 248 30.89 39.91 8.12
CA ASP A 248 32.14 40.47 7.56
C ASP A 248 31.90 41.81 6.84
N MET A 249 30.75 41.98 6.19
CA MET A 249 30.34 43.26 5.59
C MET A 249 30.14 44.36 6.64
N ASN A 250 29.65 44.02 7.82
CA ASN A 250 29.42 44.96 8.91
C ASN A 250 30.68 45.31 9.73
N LYS A 251 31.84 44.71 9.41
CA LYS A 251 33.15 45.02 10.03
C LYS A 251 33.99 46.03 9.24
N ARG A 252 33.48 46.52 8.11
CA ARG A 252 34.08 47.57 7.28
C ARG A 252 33.28 48.85 7.38
#